data_AF-A0A2T1GHC3-F1
#
_entry.id   AF-A0A2T1GHC3-F1
#
_cell.length_a   1.000
_cell.length_b   1.000
_cell.length_c   1.000
_cell.angle_alpha   90.00
_cell.angle_beta   90.00
_cell.angle_gamma   90.00
#
_symmetry.space_group_name_H-M   'P 1'
#
loop_
_entity.id
_entity.type
_entity.pdbx_description
1 polymer ?
#
loop_
_entity_poly.entity_id
_entity_poly.type
_entity_poly.pdbx_seq_one_letter_code
_entity_poly.pdbx_strand_id
1 'polypeptide(L)'
;MERTEAHILDTNNILIAPSTLKGEGSIENFCGTTIAIDDIAAGLPSFSQKTVYLCGDLSQIDSYILNAAERIFAIKDLSHGYNKDDDGKNWKLANLGRVPLLVHGVGVYYRRFFDIDLDLFDRIFTEHAFQTLTESTKPGKAHRTGIYLTPVMQDGEDLHFRLLRCSTNLSGPTENFRATDRYIVDALNQEAAFIFQNQAPLNHVLAQVYHNTPAVTAQKQSKAKISAHADKTKDMPVNGIMAFGTFYDRLDKLSPLTKDAFDYGYKGTSGLTKLHFRLKESVAADSECTLPRQFTLTLYPNSVFFMPLSTNRLYTHEIRSSMLDAELLPTRLGYVVRCSSTEAVRKHGDTYLKRDGELVPLLPPTIEGIDELRKLYAEENNTPDFIDYGDRFLFSMNAGDYLAPRI
;
A
#
# COMPACT_ATOMS: atom_id res chain seq x y z
N MET A 1 -4.44 -8.57 -27.50
CA MET A 1 -5.37 -8.56 -26.35
C MET A 1 -5.29 -7.17 -25.75
N GLU A 2 -6.41 -6.48 -25.58
CA GLU A 2 -6.43 -5.14 -24.98
C GLU A 2 -5.99 -5.25 -23.51
N ARG A 3 -4.96 -4.50 -23.13
CA ARG A 3 -4.40 -4.51 -21.77
C ARG A 3 -5.22 -3.55 -20.93
N THR A 4 -6.13 -4.08 -20.10
CA THR A 4 -6.92 -3.26 -19.19
C THR A 4 -6.15 -3.05 -17.89
N GLU A 5 -5.63 -1.83 -17.65
CA GLU A 5 -5.04 -1.45 -16.36
C GLU A 5 -6.16 -1.26 -15.31
N ALA A 6 -5.79 -1.26 -14.03
CA ALA A 6 -6.69 -0.80 -12.97
C ALA A 6 -6.77 0.73 -13.00
N HIS A 7 -7.97 1.27 -12.80
CA HIS A 7 -8.22 2.71 -12.80
C HIS A 7 -8.90 3.14 -11.51
N ILE A 8 -8.54 4.31 -10.99
CA ILE A 8 -9.17 4.88 -9.79
C ILE A 8 -10.64 5.21 -10.10
N LEU A 9 -11.55 4.82 -9.22
CA LEU A 9 -12.97 5.16 -9.26
C LEU A 9 -13.25 6.28 -8.27
N ASP A 10 -13.36 7.51 -8.77
CA ASP A 10 -13.83 8.65 -7.98
C ASP A 10 -15.37 8.70 -7.90
N THR A 11 -16.09 8.11 -8.85
CA THR A 11 -17.56 8.14 -8.84
C THR A 11 -18.24 7.29 -7.76
N ASN A 12 -17.51 6.42 -7.07
CA ASN A 12 -18.08 5.47 -6.09
C ASN A 12 -18.13 5.97 -4.65
N ASN A 13 -17.47 7.09 -4.36
CA ASN A 13 -17.50 7.70 -3.05
C ASN A 13 -18.23 9.04 -3.12
N ILE A 14 -19.12 9.26 -2.16
CA ILE A 14 -19.87 10.50 -2.02
C ILE A 14 -19.61 11.06 -0.63
N LEU A 15 -19.21 12.32 -0.54
CA LEU A 15 -19.11 13.07 0.70
C LEU A 15 -20.31 14.01 0.81
N ILE A 16 -21.11 13.85 1.85
CA ILE A 16 -22.20 14.77 2.20
C ILE A 16 -21.68 15.68 3.31
N ALA A 17 -21.58 16.98 3.01
CA ALA A 17 -20.97 17.97 3.87
C ALA A 17 -21.76 19.28 3.91
N PRO A 18 -21.72 20.07 4.99
CA PRO A 18 -22.19 21.46 4.96
C PRO A 18 -21.51 22.26 3.85
N SER A 19 -22.23 23.20 3.23
CA SER A 19 -21.69 24.08 2.18
C SER A 19 -20.45 24.85 2.65
N THR A 20 -20.37 25.17 3.94
CA THR A 20 -19.22 25.85 4.57
C THR A 20 -17.95 25.01 4.63
N LEU A 21 -18.06 23.68 4.53
CA LEU A 21 -16.92 22.75 4.53
C LEU A 21 -16.46 22.39 3.10
N LYS A 22 -17.19 22.82 2.05
CA LYS A 22 -16.73 22.65 0.67
C LYS A 22 -15.47 23.49 0.44
N GLY A 23 -14.34 22.82 0.18
CA GLY A 23 -13.07 23.47 -0.15
C GLY A 23 -12.19 23.84 1.05
N GLU A 24 -12.55 23.44 2.28
CA GLU A 24 -11.71 23.67 3.46
C GLU A 24 -10.86 22.44 3.82
N GLY A 25 -9.53 22.61 3.79
CA GLY A 25 -8.56 21.81 4.52
C GLY A 25 -8.67 20.28 4.34
N SER A 26 -8.99 19.57 5.42
CA SER A 26 -8.77 18.11 5.55
C SER A 26 -9.54 17.20 4.57
N ILE A 27 -10.45 17.74 3.76
CA ILE A 27 -11.24 17.00 2.76
C ILE A 27 -11.12 17.59 1.34
N GLU A 28 -10.24 18.58 1.14
CA GLU A 28 -10.06 19.32 -0.12
C GLU A 28 -9.71 18.42 -1.32
N ASN A 29 -9.14 17.24 -1.05
CA ASN A 29 -8.78 16.24 -2.06
C ASN A 29 -9.58 14.95 -1.91
N PHE A 30 -10.83 15.00 -1.46
CA PHE A 30 -11.66 13.80 -1.34
C PHE A 30 -11.70 13.00 -2.66
N CYS A 31 -11.50 11.69 -2.59
CA CYS A 31 -11.58 10.81 -3.75
C CYS A 31 -13.04 10.48 -4.10
N GLY A 32 -13.77 11.49 -4.56
CA GLY A 32 -15.09 11.33 -5.14
C GLY A 32 -15.90 12.62 -5.21
N THR A 33 -17.23 12.49 -5.15
CA THR A 33 -18.14 13.64 -5.32
C THR A 33 -18.57 14.22 -3.98
N THR A 34 -18.50 15.54 -3.82
CA THR A 34 -19.00 16.23 -2.62
C THR A 34 -20.34 16.90 -2.89
N ILE A 35 -21.34 16.58 -2.08
CA ILE A 35 -22.70 17.13 -2.13
C ILE A 35 -22.92 17.98 -0.87
N ALA A 36 -23.52 19.17 -1.02
CA ALA A 36 -23.87 19.93 0.17
C ALA A 36 -25.10 19.34 0.86
N ILE A 37 -25.13 19.35 2.20
CA ILE A 37 -26.32 18.95 2.97
C ILE A 37 -27.55 19.74 2.53
N ASP A 38 -27.39 21.03 2.26
CA ASP A 38 -28.47 21.93 1.83
C ASP A 38 -29.05 21.53 0.45
N ASP A 39 -28.25 20.85 -0.39
CA ASP A 39 -28.63 20.43 -1.75
C ASP A 39 -29.39 19.09 -1.76
N ILE A 40 -29.50 18.40 -0.61
CA ILE A 40 -30.12 17.06 -0.53
C ILE A 40 -31.59 17.08 -0.99
N ALA A 41 -32.30 18.19 -0.81
CA ALA A 41 -33.69 18.33 -1.22
C ALA A 41 -33.90 18.54 -2.74
N ALA A 42 -32.84 18.85 -3.51
CA ALA A 42 -32.94 19.34 -4.88
C ALA A 42 -32.81 18.27 -5.99
N GLY A 43 -32.83 16.98 -5.64
CA GLY A 43 -32.66 15.87 -6.58
C GLY A 43 -31.28 15.23 -6.42
N LEU A 44 -31.24 14.13 -5.69
CA LEU A 44 -30.00 13.45 -5.33
C LEU A 44 -29.53 12.48 -6.42
N PRO A 45 -28.20 12.29 -6.55
CA PRO A 45 -27.69 11.15 -7.30
C PRO A 45 -28.12 9.84 -6.64
N SER A 46 -28.13 8.77 -7.43
CA SER A 46 -28.33 7.43 -6.87
C SER A 46 -27.18 7.06 -5.94
N PHE A 47 -27.52 6.61 -4.72
CA PHE A 47 -26.56 6.07 -3.76
C PHE A 47 -26.28 4.58 -3.95
N SER A 48 -26.96 3.91 -4.90
CA SER A 48 -26.80 2.47 -5.14
C SER A 48 -25.34 2.12 -5.42
N GLN A 49 -24.81 1.12 -4.70
CA GLN A 49 -23.43 0.64 -4.80
C GLN A 49 -22.37 1.69 -4.42
N LYS A 50 -22.76 2.77 -3.74
CA LYS A 50 -21.84 3.85 -3.32
C LYS A 50 -21.43 3.69 -1.87
N THR A 51 -20.25 4.23 -1.57
CA THR A 51 -19.82 4.53 -0.21
C THR A 51 -20.13 6.00 0.09
N VAL A 52 -20.93 6.24 1.12
CA VAL A 52 -21.32 7.58 1.54
C VAL A 52 -20.57 7.95 2.83
N TYR A 53 -19.89 9.09 2.81
CA TYR A 53 -19.25 9.71 3.96
C TYR A 53 -20.08 10.91 4.39
N LEU A 54 -20.36 11.03 5.70
CA LEU A 54 -21.18 12.08 6.28
C LEU A 54 -20.32 12.94 7.19
N CYS A 55 -20.45 14.27 7.09
CA CYS A 55 -19.94 15.23 8.06
C CYS A 55 -20.95 16.36 8.30
N GLY A 56 -20.80 17.08 9.41
CA GLY A 56 -21.70 18.16 9.81
C GLY A 56 -22.77 17.72 10.82
N ASP A 57 -23.89 18.42 10.83
CA ASP A 57 -25.05 18.09 11.66
C ASP A 57 -25.87 16.98 11.00
N LEU A 58 -25.75 15.76 11.51
CA LEU A 58 -26.38 14.57 10.94
C LEU A 58 -27.86 14.43 11.33
N SER A 59 -28.36 15.28 12.23
CA SER A 59 -29.80 15.32 12.57
C SER A 59 -30.64 15.78 11.37
N GLN A 60 -30.02 16.48 10.42
CA GLN A 60 -30.64 16.99 9.19
C GLN A 60 -30.76 15.93 8.09
N ILE A 61 -30.17 14.75 8.29
CA ILE A 61 -30.14 13.66 7.29
C ILE A 61 -31.11 12.56 7.71
N ASP A 62 -32.16 12.40 6.90
CA ASP A 62 -33.04 11.24 6.96
C ASP A 62 -32.30 10.00 6.42
N SER A 63 -32.17 8.97 7.25
CA SER A 63 -31.51 7.72 6.87
C SER A 63 -32.18 7.01 5.70
N TYR A 64 -33.48 7.21 5.49
CA TYR A 64 -34.20 6.57 4.39
C TYR A 64 -33.60 6.94 3.02
N ILE A 65 -33.12 8.17 2.89
CA ILE A 65 -32.48 8.70 1.68
C ILE A 65 -31.21 7.89 1.32
N LEU A 66 -30.52 7.38 2.33
CA LEU A 66 -29.24 6.67 2.18
C LEU A 66 -29.39 5.14 2.18
N ASN A 67 -30.60 4.59 2.28
CA ASN A 67 -30.83 3.15 2.38
C ASN A 67 -30.27 2.33 1.20
N ALA A 68 -30.14 2.95 0.03
CA ALA A 68 -29.55 2.31 -1.15
C ALA A 68 -28.01 2.30 -1.14
N ALA A 69 -27.36 3.05 -0.24
CA ALA A 69 -25.91 3.06 -0.11
C ALA A 69 -25.39 1.71 0.36
N GLU A 70 -24.30 1.25 -0.25
CA GLU A 70 -23.64 0.00 0.14
C GLU A 70 -22.93 0.14 1.49
N ARG A 71 -22.34 1.31 1.72
CA ARG A 71 -21.63 1.64 2.96
C ARG A 71 -21.92 3.08 3.34
N ILE A 72 -22.16 3.33 4.63
CA ILE A 72 -22.34 4.69 5.17
C ILE A 72 -21.39 4.87 6.34
N PHE A 73 -20.58 5.94 6.28
CA PHE A 73 -19.64 6.34 7.31
C PHE A 73 -19.94 7.73 7.84
N ALA A 74 -20.14 7.88 9.14
CA ALA A 74 -20.17 9.18 9.79
C ALA A 74 -18.78 9.53 10.30
N ILE A 75 -18.22 10.66 9.86
CA ILE A 75 -16.86 11.10 10.19
C ILE A 75 -16.90 11.72 11.58
N LYS A 76 -16.47 10.96 12.60
CA LYS A 76 -16.58 11.33 14.02
C LYS A 76 -16.04 12.73 14.31
N ASP A 77 -14.89 13.06 13.72
CA ASP A 77 -14.16 14.31 13.97
C ASP A 77 -14.88 15.54 13.40
N LEU A 78 -15.77 15.35 12.44
CA LEU A 78 -16.44 16.43 11.71
C LEU A 78 -17.97 16.37 11.84
N SER A 79 -18.51 15.42 12.61
CA SER A 79 -19.95 15.17 12.70
C SER A 79 -20.50 15.36 14.11
N HIS A 80 -21.74 15.83 14.20
CA HIS A 80 -22.53 15.89 15.42
C HIS A 80 -24.01 15.61 15.11
N GLY A 81 -24.88 15.60 16.12
CA GLY A 81 -26.32 15.40 15.91
C GLY A 81 -26.74 13.96 15.55
N TYR A 82 -25.86 12.97 15.72
CA TYR A 82 -26.19 11.54 15.64
C TYR A 82 -26.32 10.97 17.06
N ASN A 83 -27.34 10.13 17.32
CA ASN A 83 -27.47 9.44 18.59
C ASN A 83 -26.56 8.20 18.61
N LYS A 84 -25.76 8.04 19.66
CA LYS A 84 -24.86 6.88 19.80
C LYS A 84 -25.59 5.61 20.24
N ASP A 85 -26.73 5.77 20.92
CA ASP A 85 -27.37 4.68 21.65
C ASP A 85 -28.58 4.07 20.93
N ASP A 86 -29.25 4.82 20.04
CA ASP A 86 -30.33 4.30 19.19
C ASP A 86 -30.77 5.38 18.19
N ASP A 87 -30.69 5.09 16.88
CA ASP A 87 -31.39 5.85 15.83
C ASP A 87 -31.94 4.92 14.72
N GLY A 88 -31.79 3.58 14.81
CA GLY A 88 -32.09 2.67 13.70
C GLY A 88 -31.27 2.91 12.41
N LYS A 89 -30.26 3.81 12.46
CA LYS A 89 -29.40 4.18 11.33
C LYS A 89 -28.19 3.25 11.26
N ASN A 90 -28.00 2.56 10.13
CA ASN A 90 -26.89 1.61 9.90
C ASN A 90 -25.53 2.30 9.62
N TRP A 91 -25.25 3.43 10.26
CA TRP A 91 -24.05 4.23 9.98
C TRP A 91 -22.85 3.74 10.78
N LYS A 92 -21.74 3.46 10.10
CA LYS A 92 -20.47 3.14 10.77
C LYS A 92 -19.75 4.42 11.15
N LEU A 93 -19.35 4.56 12.40
CA LEU A 93 -18.53 5.71 12.79
C LEU A 93 -17.08 5.50 12.34
N ALA A 94 -16.52 6.48 11.63
CA ALA A 94 -15.15 6.45 11.14
C ALA A 94 -14.39 7.72 11.55
N ASN A 95 -13.08 7.62 11.78
CA ASN A 95 -12.24 8.79 12.01
C ASN A 95 -11.90 9.47 10.67
N LEU A 96 -11.53 10.74 10.70
CA LEU A 96 -11.16 11.54 9.53
C LEU A 96 -10.04 10.91 8.68
N GLY A 97 -9.17 10.10 9.28
CA GLY A 97 -8.12 9.39 8.54
C GLY A 97 -8.61 8.24 7.65
N ARG A 98 -9.86 7.79 7.80
CA ARG A 98 -10.55 6.80 6.94
C ARG A 98 -11.19 7.41 5.69
N VAL A 99 -11.14 8.74 5.55
CA VAL A 99 -11.65 9.44 4.37
C VAL A 99 -10.63 9.28 3.23
N PRO A 100 -11.03 8.76 2.06
CA PRO A 100 -10.13 8.57 0.93
C PRO A 100 -9.74 9.90 0.31
N LEU A 101 -8.44 10.12 0.13
CA LEU A 101 -7.92 11.31 -0.52
C LEU A 101 -7.28 10.96 -1.87
N LEU A 102 -7.72 11.61 -2.94
CA LEU A 102 -7.12 11.50 -4.25
C LEU A 102 -5.77 12.24 -4.27
N VAL A 103 -4.71 11.52 -4.58
CA VAL A 103 -3.37 12.08 -4.70
C VAL A 103 -3.08 12.29 -6.18
N HIS A 104 -3.31 13.52 -6.66
CA HIS A 104 -2.98 13.96 -8.03
C HIS A 104 -3.50 13.04 -9.15
N GLY A 105 -4.59 12.31 -8.94
CA GLY A 105 -5.11 11.33 -9.92
C GLY A 105 -4.28 10.04 -10.04
N VAL A 106 -3.24 9.85 -9.23
CA VAL A 106 -2.30 8.72 -9.35
C VAL A 106 -2.36 7.74 -8.17
N GLY A 107 -3.18 8.01 -7.16
CA GLY A 107 -3.41 7.08 -6.06
C GLY A 107 -4.42 7.60 -5.05
N VAL A 108 -4.77 6.75 -4.09
CA VAL A 108 -5.73 7.05 -3.03
C VAL A 108 -5.05 6.87 -1.67
N TYR A 109 -5.06 7.92 -0.86
CA TYR A 109 -4.40 7.95 0.44
C TYR A 109 -5.40 8.01 1.59
N TYR A 110 -5.20 7.13 2.56
CA TYR A 110 -5.90 7.12 3.84
C TYR A 110 -4.88 7.45 4.92
N ARG A 111 -5.03 8.62 5.53
CA ARG A 111 -4.09 9.12 6.54
C ARG A 111 -4.06 8.26 7.80
N ARG A 112 -5.14 7.53 8.09
CA ARG A 112 -5.22 6.52 9.16
C ARG A 112 -6.27 5.49 8.75
N PHE A 113 -5.84 4.48 7.99
CA PHE A 113 -6.71 3.42 7.52
C PHE A 113 -7.03 2.45 8.66
N PHE A 114 -6.04 1.96 9.40
CA PHE A 114 -6.30 1.05 10.53
C PHE A 114 -6.47 1.84 11.83
N ASP A 115 -7.23 1.27 12.76
CA ASP A 115 -7.41 1.86 14.09
C ASP A 115 -6.05 1.97 14.80
N ILE A 116 -5.81 3.08 15.49
CA ILE A 116 -4.55 3.33 16.20
C ILE A 116 -4.42 2.46 17.46
N ASP A 117 -5.54 1.99 18.00
CA ASP A 117 -5.56 1.10 19.16
C ASP A 117 -5.17 -0.34 18.79
N LEU A 118 -5.09 -0.66 17.50
CA LEU A 118 -4.55 -1.92 17.01
C LEU A 118 -3.04 -1.80 16.82
N ASP A 119 -2.27 -2.45 17.70
CA ASP A 119 -0.82 -2.57 17.57
C ASP A 119 -0.45 -3.59 16.47
N LEU A 120 -0.66 -3.19 15.22
CA LEU A 120 -0.36 -4.00 14.05
C LEU A 120 1.14 -4.20 13.86
N PHE A 121 1.98 -3.27 14.34
CA PHE A 121 3.43 -3.46 14.32
C PHE A 121 3.80 -4.69 15.15
N ASP A 122 3.44 -4.71 16.44
CA ASP A 122 3.85 -5.77 17.36
C ASP A 122 3.22 -7.12 16.96
N ARG A 123 1.95 -7.11 16.54
CA ARG A 123 1.29 -8.33 16.05
C ARG A 123 2.01 -8.95 14.86
N ILE A 124 2.32 -8.18 13.81
CA ILE A 124 3.05 -8.71 12.65
C ILE A 124 4.46 -9.15 13.05
N PHE A 125 5.13 -8.35 13.89
CA PHE A 125 6.50 -8.63 14.32
C PHE A 125 6.61 -9.91 15.17
N THR A 126 5.62 -10.19 16.01
CA THR A 126 5.55 -11.41 16.84
C THR A 126 5.01 -12.61 16.08
N GLU A 127 4.14 -12.38 15.09
CA GLU A 127 3.62 -13.42 14.20
C GLU A 127 4.70 -13.94 13.24
N HIS A 128 5.71 -13.16 12.86
CA HIS A 128 6.64 -13.57 11.80
C HIS A 128 8.12 -13.50 12.16
N ALA A 129 8.90 -14.44 11.63
CA ALA A 129 10.35 -14.44 11.75
C ALA A 129 11.00 -13.63 10.61
N PHE A 130 11.22 -12.34 10.85
CA PHE A 130 11.85 -11.44 9.89
C PHE A 130 13.29 -11.85 9.54
N GLN A 131 13.64 -11.75 8.27
CA GLN A 131 14.90 -12.23 7.71
C GLN A 131 15.81 -11.06 7.34
N THR A 132 17.12 -11.27 7.36
CA THR A 132 18.07 -10.24 6.91
C THR A 132 17.93 -10.03 5.40
N LEU A 133 17.90 -8.78 4.97
CA LEU A 133 17.96 -8.40 3.56
C LEU A 133 19.40 -8.06 3.17
N THR A 134 19.85 -8.49 2.00
CA THR A 134 21.11 -8.00 1.42
C THR A 134 20.83 -6.85 0.45
N GLU A 135 21.67 -5.80 0.51
CA GLU A 135 21.57 -4.67 -0.42
C GLU A 135 22.33 -4.97 -1.71
N SER A 136 21.61 -5.35 -2.77
CA SER A 136 22.21 -5.53 -4.09
C SER A 136 23.35 -6.57 -4.07
N THR A 137 24.39 -6.38 -4.89
CA THR A 137 25.62 -7.18 -4.94
C THR A 137 26.68 -6.74 -3.91
N LYS A 138 26.37 -5.80 -3.01
CA LYS A 138 27.33 -5.27 -2.04
C LYS A 138 27.43 -6.22 -0.84
N PRO A 139 28.63 -6.46 -0.29
CA PRO A 139 28.85 -7.36 0.85
C PRO A 139 28.30 -6.84 2.20
N GLY A 140 27.29 -5.97 2.20
CA GLY A 140 26.67 -5.38 3.39
C GLY A 140 25.26 -5.90 3.66
N LYS A 141 24.91 -6.05 4.94
CA LYS A 141 23.53 -6.27 5.38
C LYS A 141 22.76 -4.95 5.23
N ALA A 142 21.53 -5.01 4.71
CA ALA A 142 20.64 -3.86 4.71
C ALA A 142 20.33 -3.46 6.16
N HIS A 143 20.08 -2.17 6.41
CA HIS A 143 19.52 -1.69 7.69
C HIS A 143 18.03 -2.03 7.89
N ARG A 144 17.57 -3.08 7.20
CA ARG A 144 16.20 -3.56 7.23
C ARG A 144 16.18 -5.07 7.24
N THR A 145 15.19 -5.61 7.94
CA THR A 145 14.80 -7.01 7.82
C THR A 145 13.49 -7.07 7.05
N GLY A 146 13.17 -8.23 6.48
CA GLY A 146 11.92 -8.39 5.75
C GLY A 146 11.46 -9.83 5.66
N ILE A 147 10.24 -10.00 5.15
CA ILE A 147 9.63 -11.30 4.91
C ILE A 147 8.63 -11.19 3.76
N TYR A 148 8.50 -12.26 2.99
CA TYR A 148 7.42 -12.42 2.04
C TYR A 148 6.31 -13.27 2.64
N LEU A 149 5.07 -12.81 2.46
CA LEU A 149 3.88 -13.50 2.94
C LEU A 149 2.89 -13.67 1.79
N THR A 150 2.25 -14.82 1.72
CA THR A 150 1.16 -15.11 0.76
C THR A 150 0.27 -16.22 1.32
N PRO A 151 -0.99 -16.38 0.89
CA PRO A 151 -1.76 -17.56 1.26
C PRO A 151 -1.06 -18.84 0.79
N VAL A 152 -0.82 -19.76 1.72
CA VAL A 152 -0.28 -21.09 1.45
C VAL A 152 -1.38 -22.11 1.73
N MET A 153 -1.66 -22.95 0.73
CA MET A 153 -2.60 -24.07 0.83
C MET A 153 -1.83 -25.38 0.76
N GLN A 154 -2.10 -26.28 1.69
CA GLN A 154 -1.54 -27.63 1.70
C GLN A 154 -2.54 -28.61 1.06
N ASP A 155 -2.08 -29.38 0.08
CA ASP A 155 -2.81 -30.49 -0.54
C ASP A 155 -1.94 -31.76 -0.48
N GLY A 156 -2.20 -32.61 0.50
CA GLY A 156 -1.29 -33.70 0.86
C GLY A 156 0.09 -33.16 1.27
N GLU A 157 1.13 -33.56 0.54
CA GLU A 157 2.52 -33.09 0.73
C GLU A 157 2.84 -31.85 -0.13
N ASP A 158 1.96 -31.47 -1.06
CA ASP A 158 2.17 -30.35 -1.96
C ASP A 158 1.78 -29.04 -1.26
N LEU A 159 2.62 -28.01 -1.39
CA LEU A 159 2.33 -26.66 -0.88
C LEU A 159 2.08 -25.71 -2.03
N HIS A 160 0.87 -25.19 -2.15
CA HIS A 160 0.45 -24.24 -3.18
C HIS A 160 0.52 -22.81 -2.65
N PHE A 161 1.14 -21.92 -3.41
CA PHE A 161 1.37 -20.53 -3.02
C PHE A 161 1.57 -19.64 -4.25
N ARG A 162 1.79 -18.35 -4.04
CA ARG A 162 2.11 -17.40 -5.12
C ARG A 162 3.52 -16.85 -4.94
N LEU A 163 4.19 -16.63 -6.06
CA LEU A 163 5.51 -16.01 -6.10
C LEU A 163 5.40 -14.55 -6.54
N LEU A 164 6.27 -13.72 -6.00
CA LEU A 164 6.52 -12.38 -6.52
C LEU A 164 8.04 -12.16 -6.65
N ARG A 165 8.60 -12.73 -7.72
CA ARG A 165 10.03 -12.79 -8.04
C ARG A 165 10.55 -11.43 -8.46
N CYS A 166 10.62 -10.51 -7.52
CA CYS A 166 11.26 -9.21 -7.72
C CYS A 166 12.71 -9.20 -7.23
N SER A 167 13.37 -8.05 -7.29
CA SER A 167 14.79 -7.88 -6.95
C SER A 167 15.10 -7.88 -5.45
N THR A 168 14.23 -8.45 -4.61
CA THR A 168 14.46 -8.49 -3.16
C THR A 168 15.23 -9.77 -2.81
N ASN A 169 16.42 -9.60 -2.23
CA ASN A 169 17.28 -10.70 -1.82
C ASN A 169 16.91 -11.18 -0.41
N LEU A 170 15.73 -11.79 -0.26
CA LEU A 170 15.44 -12.58 0.94
C LEU A 170 16.18 -13.93 0.85
N SER A 171 16.52 -14.51 1.99
CA SER A 171 17.30 -15.76 2.03
C SER A 171 16.50 -16.94 2.57
N GLY A 172 15.47 -16.68 3.35
CA GLY A 172 14.55 -17.67 3.88
C GLY A 172 13.24 -17.75 3.09
N PRO A 173 12.42 -18.77 3.38
CA PRO A 173 11.20 -19.05 2.64
C PRO A 173 10.15 -17.94 2.81
N THR A 174 9.21 -17.89 1.87
CA THR A 174 7.93 -17.22 2.04
C THR A 174 7.13 -17.88 3.18
N GLU A 175 6.38 -17.11 3.95
CA GLU A 175 5.48 -17.64 4.98
C GLU A 175 4.01 -17.48 4.60
N ASN A 176 3.16 -18.31 5.21
CA ASN A 176 1.73 -18.22 5.09
C ASN A 176 1.20 -16.97 5.79
N PHE A 177 0.07 -16.45 5.30
CA PHE A 177 -0.69 -15.46 6.04
C PHE A 177 -1.13 -15.99 7.40
N ARG A 178 -0.92 -15.17 8.43
CA ARG A 178 -1.49 -15.36 9.77
C ARG A 178 -2.74 -14.52 9.95
N ALA A 179 -3.25 -14.48 11.18
CA ALA A 179 -4.51 -13.80 11.49
C ALA A 179 -4.42 -12.30 11.19
N THR A 180 -3.30 -11.66 11.52
CA THR A 180 -3.12 -10.22 11.29
C THR A 180 -2.97 -9.92 9.80
N ASP A 181 -2.28 -10.76 9.03
CA ASP A 181 -2.17 -10.57 7.57
C ASP A 181 -3.51 -10.71 6.87
N ARG A 182 -4.30 -11.73 7.22
CA ARG A 182 -5.66 -11.90 6.67
C ARG A 182 -6.51 -10.67 6.97
N TYR A 183 -6.50 -10.20 8.21
CA TYR A 183 -7.23 -8.98 8.60
C TYR A 183 -6.81 -7.76 7.74
N ILE A 184 -5.51 -7.53 7.57
CA ILE A 184 -5.01 -6.39 6.78
C ILE A 184 -5.37 -6.56 5.31
N VAL A 185 -5.01 -7.68 4.70
CA VAL A 185 -5.17 -7.92 3.26
C VAL A 185 -6.64 -7.97 2.87
N ASP A 186 -7.51 -8.57 3.68
CA ASP A 186 -8.95 -8.59 3.42
C ASP A 186 -9.56 -7.18 3.50
N ALA A 187 -9.18 -6.38 4.50
CA ALA A 187 -9.62 -4.99 4.60
C ALA A 187 -9.14 -4.13 3.41
N LEU A 188 -7.91 -4.35 2.94
CA LEU A 188 -7.36 -3.67 1.77
C LEU A 188 -8.08 -4.08 0.47
N ASN A 189 -8.34 -5.37 0.27
CA ASN A 189 -9.11 -5.86 -0.88
C ASN A 189 -10.55 -5.35 -0.87
N GLN A 190 -11.20 -5.33 0.30
CA GLN A 190 -12.55 -4.79 0.44
C GLN A 190 -12.58 -3.31 0.06
N GLU A 191 -11.61 -2.52 0.52
CA GLU A 191 -11.56 -1.10 0.14
C GLU A 191 -11.23 -0.92 -1.35
N ALA A 192 -10.26 -1.66 -1.88
CA ALA A 192 -9.85 -1.59 -3.28
C ALA A 192 -11.02 -1.77 -4.25
N ALA A 193 -12.00 -2.62 -3.91
CA ALA A 193 -13.22 -2.82 -4.70
C ALA A 193 -14.10 -1.56 -4.85
N PHE A 194 -13.98 -0.58 -3.95
CA PHE A 194 -14.73 0.68 -4.01
C PHE A 194 -13.93 1.82 -4.65
N ILE A 195 -12.60 1.74 -4.66
CA ILE A 195 -11.74 2.82 -5.17
C ILE A 195 -11.03 2.48 -6.48
N PHE A 196 -11.09 1.24 -6.96
CA PHE A 196 -10.57 0.84 -8.26
C PHE A 196 -11.57 0.03 -9.08
N GLN A 197 -11.51 0.23 -10.39
CA GLN A 197 -12.17 -0.62 -11.37
C GLN A 197 -11.22 -1.70 -11.86
N ASN A 198 -11.75 -2.90 -12.10
CA ASN A 198 -11.04 -4.01 -12.73
C ASN A 198 -9.76 -4.45 -12.00
N GLN A 199 -9.59 -4.15 -10.71
CA GLN A 199 -8.35 -4.46 -9.99
C GLN A 199 -8.19 -5.97 -9.73
N ALA A 200 -6.96 -6.49 -9.86
CA ALA A 200 -6.61 -7.84 -9.42
C ALA A 200 -6.45 -7.91 -7.90
N PRO A 201 -6.79 -9.03 -7.24
CA PRO A 201 -6.73 -9.12 -5.79
C PRO A 201 -5.31 -8.95 -5.25
N LEU A 202 -5.20 -8.21 -4.15
CA LEU A 202 -4.01 -8.12 -3.31
C LEU A 202 -3.82 -9.47 -2.59
N ASN A 203 -2.68 -10.13 -2.80
CA ASN A 203 -2.47 -11.51 -2.32
C ASN A 203 -1.02 -11.84 -1.95
N HIS A 204 -0.10 -10.87 -2.05
CA HIS A 204 1.31 -11.07 -1.75
C HIS A 204 1.86 -9.85 -1.02
N VAL A 205 2.56 -10.08 0.08
CA VAL A 205 3.04 -9.03 0.98
C VAL A 205 4.56 -9.05 1.04
N LEU A 206 5.18 -7.87 0.95
CA LEU A 206 6.53 -7.62 1.44
C LEU A 206 6.43 -6.78 2.72
N ALA A 207 6.66 -7.41 3.87
CA ALA A 207 6.73 -6.74 5.15
C ALA A 207 8.21 -6.47 5.48
N GLN A 208 8.54 -5.24 5.85
CA GLN A 208 9.93 -4.81 6.09
C GLN A 208 10.04 -3.92 7.32
N VAL A 209 10.92 -4.26 8.25
CA VAL A 209 11.24 -3.45 9.42
C VAL A 209 12.45 -2.57 9.12
N TYR A 210 12.31 -1.27 9.36
CA TYR A 210 13.27 -0.23 9.05
C TYR A 210 13.90 0.25 10.36
N HIS A 211 15.14 -0.15 10.61
CA HIS A 211 15.85 0.18 11.84
C HIS A 211 16.67 1.47 11.69
N ASN A 212 16.68 2.29 12.74
CA ASN A 212 17.57 3.44 12.84
C ASN A 212 18.70 3.10 13.83
N THR A 213 19.92 3.48 13.50
CA THR A 213 21.11 3.27 14.34
C THR A 213 21.63 4.64 14.80
N PRO A 214 21.58 4.95 16.11
CA PRO A 214 22.19 6.14 16.68
C PRO A 214 23.67 6.29 16.34
N ALA A 215 24.18 7.53 16.45
CA ALA A 215 25.61 7.75 16.34
C ALA A 215 26.31 7.19 17.59
N VAL A 216 27.48 6.59 17.40
CA VAL A 216 28.41 6.24 18.48
C VAL A 216 29.74 6.93 18.23
N THR A 217 30.62 7.03 19.23
CA THR A 217 31.88 7.80 19.15
C THR A 217 32.72 7.51 17.91
N ALA A 218 32.64 6.30 17.35
CA ALA A 218 33.38 5.87 16.16
C ALA A 218 32.56 5.82 14.85
N GLN A 219 31.23 6.05 14.88
CA GLN A 219 30.37 5.84 13.72
C GLN A 219 29.20 6.85 13.69
N LYS A 220 29.01 7.49 12.53
CA LYS A 220 27.84 8.37 12.29
C LYS A 220 26.55 7.57 12.39
N GLN A 221 25.47 8.24 12.80
CA GLN A 221 24.13 7.65 12.76
C GLN A 221 23.78 7.14 11.36
N SER A 222 22.97 6.08 11.31
CA SER A 222 22.41 5.53 10.08
C SER A 222 20.89 5.48 10.20
N LYS A 223 20.20 5.87 9.14
CA LYS A 223 18.74 5.87 9.07
C LYS A 223 18.31 5.01 7.89
N ALA A 224 17.29 4.21 8.09
CA ALA A 224 16.80 3.34 7.02
C ALA A 224 16.17 4.17 5.89
N LYS A 225 16.59 3.86 4.66
CA LYS A 225 16.13 4.51 3.43
C LYS A 225 16.05 3.48 2.30
N ILE A 226 15.29 3.81 1.27
CA ILE A 226 15.27 3.07 0.00
C ILE A 226 15.41 4.12 -1.08
N SER A 227 16.40 3.95 -1.96
CA SER A 227 16.62 4.84 -3.11
C SER A 227 15.48 4.77 -4.12
N ALA A 228 15.40 5.78 -4.98
CA ALA A 228 14.43 5.85 -6.07
C ALA A 228 14.42 4.57 -6.93
N HIS A 229 13.24 3.99 -7.09
CA HIS A 229 12.99 2.83 -7.94
C HIS A 229 11.52 2.75 -8.36
N ALA A 230 11.22 1.97 -9.39
CA ALA A 230 9.89 1.41 -9.64
C ALA A 230 9.86 -0.05 -9.16
N ASP A 231 8.74 -0.46 -8.59
CA ASP A 231 8.52 -1.85 -8.18
C ASP A 231 8.48 -2.76 -9.41
N LYS A 232 9.03 -3.97 -9.27
CA LYS A 232 9.14 -4.91 -10.39
C LYS A 232 7.82 -5.62 -10.63
N THR A 233 7.28 -5.49 -11.84
CA THR A 233 5.93 -5.95 -12.18
C THR A 233 5.88 -7.33 -12.83
N LYS A 234 7.02 -8.03 -12.96
CA LYS A 234 7.17 -9.32 -13.65
C LYS A 234 6.07 -10.37 -13.35
N ASP A 235 5.71 -10.51 -12.08
CA ASP A 235 4.72 -11.51 -11.63
C ASP A 235 3.35 -10.90 -11.32
N MET A 236 3.19 -9.59 -11.56
CA MET A 236 1.96 -8.86 -11.31
C MET A 236 1.08 -8.88 -12.56
N PRO A 237 -0.24 -9.10 -12.44
CA PRO A 237 -1.15 -8.96 -13.56
C PRO A 237 -1.24 -7.49 -13.99
N VAL A 238 -1.58 -7.24 -15.26
CA VAL A 238 -1.66 -5.89 -15.86
C VAL A 238 -2.59 -4.94 -15.11
N ASN A 239 -3.69 -5.47 -14.59
CA ASN A 239 -4.66 -4.76 -13.76
C ASN A 239 -4.31 -4.79 -12.26
N GLY A 240 -3.04 -5.01 -11.92
CA GLY A 240 -2.57 -5.00 -10.55
C GLY A 240 -2.64 -3.62 -9.90
N ILE A 241 -2.74 -3.62 -8.58
CA ILE A 241 -2.58 -2.46 -7.72
C ILE A 241 -1.57 -2.76 -6.62
N MET A 242 -1.16 -1.73 -5.90
CA MET A 242 -0.29 -1.84 -4.73
C MET A 242 -0.86 -1.03 -3.58
N ALA A 243 -0.74 -1.56 -2.36
CA ALA A 243 -1.12 -0.90 -1.14
C ALA A 243 0.10 -0.78 -0.20
N PHE A 244 0.52 0.45 0.07
CA PHE A 244 1.61 0.77 0.99
C PHE A 244 1.05 1.04 2.38
N GLY A 245 1.01 0.00 3.23
CA GLY A 245 0.69 0.13 4.65
C GLY A 245 1.91 0.58 5.46
N THR A 246 1.69 1.45 6.45
CA THR A 246 2.73 1.89 7.38
C THR A 246 2.30 1.69 8.83
N PHE A 247 3.16 1.03 9.61
CA PHE A 247 3.00 0.83 11.04
C PHE A 247 4.28 1.26 11.76
N TYR A 248 4.16 1.73 13.00
CA TYR A 248 5.29 2.20 13.79
C TYR A 248 5.33 1.49 15.14
N ASP A 249 6.53 1.08 15.54
CA ASP A 249 6.85 0.76 16.93
C ASP A 249 7.17 2.07 17.65
N ARG A 250 6.44 2.34 18.74
CA ARG A 250 6.74 3.38 19.75
C ARG A 250 6.91 4.80 19.19
N LEU A 251 5.88 5.62 19.39
CA LEU A 251 5.89 7.06 19.09
C LEU A 251 6.21 7.94 20.31
N ASP A 252 6.65 7.36 21.43
CA ASP A 252 6.79 7.99 22.75
C ASP A 252 7.73 9.22 22.77
N LYS A 253 8.70 9.26 21.86
CA LYS A 253 9.65 10.38 21.73
C LYS A 253 9.13 11.53 20.88
N LEU A 254 7.99 11.34 20.24
CA LEU A 254 7.35 12.31 19.36
C LEU A 254 6.03 12.76 19.97
N SER A 255 5.58 13.94 19.58
CA SER A 255 4.27 14.46 19.98
C SER A 255 3.48 14.88 18.75
N PRO A 256 2.13 14.84 18.80
CA PRO A 256 1.31 15.35 17.71
C PRO A 256 1.71 16.77 17.31
N LEU A 257 1.79 17.03 16.01
CA LEU A 257 2.11 18.37 15.50
C LEU A 257 0.85 19.23 15.40
N THR A 258 0.97 20.52 15.73
CA THR A 258 -0.17 21.45 15.70
C THR A 258 -0.68 21.76 14.29
N LYS A 259 0.18 21.66 13.28
CA LYS A 259 -0.17 21.92 11.87
C LYS A 259 -0.81 20.73 11.17
N ASP A 260 -0.66 19.53 11.72
CA ASP A 260 -1.14 18.29 11.13
C ASP A 260 -1.40 17.27 12.24
N ALA A 261 -2.68 17.03 12.52
CA ALA A 261 -3.13 16.15 13.59
C ALA A 261 -2.79 14.66 13.37
N PHE A 262 -2.38 14.27 12.15
CA PHE A 262 -1.91 12.92 11.86
C PHE A 262 -0.40 12.77 12.04
N ASP A 263 0.34 13.88 12.04
CA ASP A 263 1.80 13.88 12.09
C ASP A 263 2.31 13.91 13.54
N TYR A 264 3.46 13.28 13.74
CA TYR A 264 4.15 13.20 15.01
C TYR A 264 5.57 13.72 14.82
N GLY A 265 6.01 14.58 15.73
CA GLY A 265 7.32 15.20 15.61
C GLY A 265 7.90 15.71 16.92
N TYR A 266 9.08 16.29 16.81
CA TYR A 266 9.81 16.88 17.92
C TYR A 266 10.14 18.33 17.57
N LYS A 267 9.79 19.26 18.47
CA LYS A 267 9.98 20.71 18.30
C LYS A 267 9.50 21.23 16.93
N GLY A 268 8.30 20.78 16.51
CA GLY A 268 7.68 21.19 15.25
C GLY A 268 8.23 20.54 13.99
N THR A 269 9.20 19.62 14.10
CA THR A 269 9.76 18.86 12.97
C THR A 269 9.21 17.44 12.99
N SER A 270 8.58 16.99 11.89
CA SER A 270 8.06 15.62 11.76
C SER A 270 9.16 14.58 11.96
N GLY A 271 8.89 13.55 12.76
CA GLY A 271 9.72 12.37 12.92
C GLY A 271 9.33 11.23 11.99
N LEU A 272 8.25 11.39 11.22
CA LEU A 272 7.70 10.33 10.38
C LEU A 272 8.43 10.21 9.05
N THR A 273 8.33 9.02 8.47
CA THR A 273 8.96 8.67 7.19
C THR A 273 8.13 9.23 6.04
N LYS A 274 8.80 9.59 4.95
CA LYS A 274 8.15 10.11 3.74
C LYS A 274 8.33 9.14 2.57
N LEU A 275 7.25 8.91 1.84
CA LEU A 275 7.26 8.25 0.52
C LEU A 275 7.27 9.34 -0.54
N HIS A 276 8.39 9.47 -1.25
CA HIS A 276 8.60 10.51 -2.24
C HIS A 276 8.51 9.92 -3.65
N PHE A 277 7.70 10.54 -4.51
CA PHE A 277 7.52 10.15 -5.90
C PHE A 277 8.16 11.17 -6.82
N ARG A 278 8.83 10.68 -7.86
CA ARG A 278 9.41 11.50 -8.94
C ARG A 278 9.00 10.92 -10.29
N LEU A 279 8.40 11.78 -11.11
CA LEU A 279 8.01 11.43 -12.48
C LEU A 279 9.27 11.04 -13.27
N LYS A 280 9.21 9.97 -14.05
CA LYS A 280 10.34 9.55 -14.89
C LYS A 280 10.62 10.62 -15.95
N GLU A 281 11.90 10.87 -16.22
CA GLU A 281 12.31 11.97 -17.12
C GLU A 281 11.69 11.84 -18.51
N SER A 282 11.58 10.62 -19.02
CA SER A 282 10.94 10.29 -20.31
C SER A 282 9.48 10.72 -20.39
N VAL A 283 8.72 10.59 -19.28
CA VAL A 283 7.33 11.07 -19.19
C VAL A 283 7.30 12.57 -18.99
N ALA A 284 8.24 13.08 -18.21
CA ALA A 284 8.30 14.47 -17.86
C ALA A 284 8.74 15.35 -19.05
N ALA A 285 9.42 14.79 -20.06
CA ALA A 285 9.77 15.48 -21.29
C ALA A 285 8.58 15.75 -22.23
N ASP A 286 7.44 15.09 -22.02
CA ASP A 286 6.20 15.31 -22.78
C ASP A 286 5.55 16.65 -22.39
N SER A 287 5.32 17.52 -23.37
CA SER A 287 4.73 18.85 -23.17
C SER A 287 3.25 18.81 -22.78
N GLU A 288 2.55 17.71 -23.10
CA GLU A 288 1.12 17.53 -22.75
C GLU A 288 0.93 16.90 -21.36
N CYS A 289 2.02 16.51 -20.68
CA CYS A 289 1.95 15.87 -19.38
C CYS A 289 1.55 16.87 -18.27
N THR A 290 0.36 16.66 -17.70
CA THR A 290 -0.19 17.48 -16.61
C THR A 290 0.15 16.95 -15.20
N LEU A 291 0.84 15.82 -15.13
CA LEU A 291 1.18 15.17 -13.87
C LEU A 291 2.28 15.93 -13.11
N PRO A 292 2.22 15.98 -11.76
CA PRO A 292 3.24 16.67 -10.98
C PRO A 292 4.59 16.00 -11.15
N ARG A 293 5.64 16.82 -11.38
CA ARG A 293 7.03 16.32 -11.50
C ARG A 293 7.48 15.51 -10.29
N GLN A 294 7.00 15.87 -9.11
CA GLN A 294 7.25 15.16 -7.87
C GLN A 294 6.16 15.46 -6.85
N PHE A 295 5.91 14.52 -5.95
CA PHE A 295 5.05 14.72 -4.79
C PHE A 295 5.54 13.85 -3.63
N THR A 296 5.03 14.11 -2.41
CA THR A 296 5.48 13.40 -1.21
C THR A 296 4.31 13.12 -0.29
N LEU A 297 4.25 11.90 0.23
CA LEU A 297 3.32 11.51 1.27
C LEU A 297 4.09 11.33 2.58
N THR A 298 3.65 12.00 3.64
CA THR A 298 4.06 11.63 5.00
C THR A 298 3.34 10.34 5.35
N LEU A 299 4.08 9.31 5.71
CA LEU A 299 3.53 8.01 6.07
C LEU A 299 3.14 8.04 7.54
N TYR A 300 1.88 8.35 7.80
CA TYR A 300 1.34 8.44 9.15
C TYR A 300 1.19 7.05 9.78
N PRO A 301 1.08 6.97 11.12
CA PRO A 301 0.75 5.71 11.79
C PRO A 301 -0.55 5.14 11.25
N ASN A 302 -0.49 3.86 10.86
CA ASN A 302 -1.61 3.07 10.37
C ASN A 302 -2.21 3.62 9.07
N SER A 303 -1.43 4.36 8.28
CA SER A 303 -1.83 4.89 6.98
C SER A 303 -1.70 3.85 5.87
N VAL A 304 -2.46 4.05 4.80
CA VAL A 304 -2.41 3.23 3.59
C VAL A 304 -2.45 4.14 2.37
N PHE A 305 -1.50 3.95 1.45
CA PHE A 305 -1.55 4.53 0.11
C PHE A 305 -1.77 3.45 -0.94
N PHE A 306 -2.85 3.55 -1.70
CA PHE A 306 -3.10 2.68 -2.84
C PHE A 306 -2.66 3.36 -4.14
N MET A 307 -2.04 2.59 -5.03
CA MET A 307 -1.74 3.05 -6.39
C MET A 307 -1.87 1.94 -7.43
N PRO A 308 -2.38 2.24 -8.64
CA PRO A 308 -2.38 1.29 -9.75
C PRO A 308 -0.97 1.10 -10.33
N LEU A 309 -0.77 0.04 -11.11
CA LEU A 309 0.50 -0.19 -11.83
C LEU A 309 0.85 0.93 -12.80
N SER A 310 -0.15 1.63 -13.36
CA SER A 310 0.08 2.82 -14.20
C SER A 310 0.88 3.89 -13.46
N THR A 311 0.65 4.09 -12.17
CA THR A 311 1.45 5.02 -11.34
C THR A 311 2.90 4.56 -11.21
N ASN A 312 3.13 3.26 -10.97
CA ASN A 312 4.48 2.67 -10.92
C ASN A 312 5.23 2.77 -12.26
N ARG A 313 4.47 2.74 -13.35
CA ARG A 313 4.99 2.90 -14.71
C ARG A 313 5.41 4.35 -14.97
N LEU A 314 4.73 5.34 -14.41
CA LEU A 314 5.03 6.76 -14.64
C LEU A 314 6.04 7.34 -13.64
N TYR A 315 6.07 6.82 -12.42
CA TYR A 315 6.88 7.36 -11.32
C TYR A 315 7.91 6.35 -10.80
N THR A 316 9.02 6.88 -10.31
CA THR A 316 9.85 6.20 -9.32
C THR A 316 9.46 6.69 -7.92
N HIS A 317 9.70 5.86 -6.91
CA HIS A 317 9.46 6.22 -5.51
C HIS A 317 10.64 5.85 -4.61
N GLU A 318 10.76 6.58 -3.50
CA GLU A 318 11.81 6.37 -2.50
C GLU A 318 11.31 6.59 -1.07
N ILE A 319 11.96 5.91 -0.13
CA ILE A 319 11.72 6.07 1.30
C ILE A 319 12.75 7.05 1.86
N ARG A 320 12.26 8.21 2.32
CA ARG A 320 13.06 9.25 2.97
C ARG A 320 12.81 9.28 4.47
N SER A 321 13.90 9.16 5.24
CA SER A 321 13.87 9.35 6.69
C SER A 321 13.69 10.82 7.07
N SER A 322 13.19 11.08 8.27
CA SER A 322 13.15 12.43 8.84
C SER A 322 14.56 13.01 9.08
N MET A 323 14.63 14.34 9.14
CA MET A 323 15.84 15.09 9.48
C MET A 323 16.22 14.98 10.96
N LEU A 324 15.29 14.61 11.86
CA LEU A 324 15.56 14.38 13.28
C LEU A 324 16.61 13.28 13.48
N ASP A 325 17.40 13.36 14.56
CA ASP A 325 18.40 12.34 14.88
C ASP A 325 17.79 10.95 15.06
N ALA A 326 18.54 9.91 14.68
CA ALA A 326 18.10 8.51 14.68
C ALA A 326 17.54 8.05 16.04
N GLU A 327 18.00 8.62 17.14
CA GLU A 327 17.52 8.32 18.49
C GLU A 327 16.07 8.74 18.74
N LEU A 328 15.59 9.77 18.02
CA LEU A 328 14.23 10.28 18.11
C LEU A 328 13.28 9.58 17.13
N LEU A 329 13.81 8.82 16.17
CA LEU A 329 13.01 8.23 15.12
C LEU A 329 12.40 6.90 15.59
N PRO A 330 11.09 6.68 15.37
CA PRO A 330 10.45 5.41 15.64
C PRO A 330 10.97 4.34 14.67
N THR A 331 10.83 3.08 15.05
CA THR A 331 11.05 1.97 14.12
C THR A 331 9.81 1.80 13.26
N ARG A 332 9.98 1.72 11.93
CA ARG A 332 8.86 1.61 10.99
C ARG A 332 8.77 0.20 10.43
N LEU A 333 7.56 -0.34 10.35
CA LEU A 333 7.21 -1.48 9.52
C LEU A 333 6.51 -0.96 8.26
N GLY A 334 7.15 -1.14 7.11
CA GLY A 334 6.51 -0.98 5.80
C GLY A 334 5.85 -2.29 5.39
N TYR A 335 4.56 -2.27 5.12
CA TYR A 335 3.76 -3.45 4.76
C TYR A 335 3.19 -3.24 3.36
N VAL A 336 3.93 -3.69 2.34
CA VAL A 336 3.57 -3.45 0.94
C VAL A 336 2.83 -4.67 0.41
N VAL A 337 1.54 -4.51 0.14
CA VAL A 337 0.70 -5.56 -0.44
C VAL A 337 0.58 -5.34 -1.94
N ARG A 338 0.75 -6.41 -2.70
CA ARG A 338 0.77 -6.43 -4.16
C ARG A 338 -0.09 -7.58 -4.69
N CYS A 339 -0.42 -7.51 -5.97
CA CYS A 339 -1.10 -8.56 -6.71
C CYS A 339 -0.05 -9.48 -7.36
N SER A 340 -0.10 -10.78 -7.09
CA SER A 340 0.65 -11.79 -7.86
C SER A 340 -0.29 -12.67 -8.66
N SER A 341 0.11 -12.93 -9.91
CA SER A 341 -0.52 -13.90 -10.82
C SER A 341 0.31 -15.18 -11.00
N THR A 342 1.52 -15.22 -10.43
CA THR A 342 2.44 -16.36 -10.59
C THR A 342 2.17 -17.40 -9.53
N GLU A 343 1.38 -18.41 -9.90
CA GLU A 343 1.09 -19.53 -9.04
C GLU A 343 2.23 -20.55 -9.03
N ALA A 344 2.52 -21.10 -7.85
CA ALA A 344 3.58 -22.05 -7.64
C ALA A 344 3.12 -23.23 -6.77
N VAL A 345 3.87 -24.33 -6.86
CA VAL A 345 3.75 -25.48 -5.97
C VAL A 345 5.13 -25.96 -5.55
N ARG A 346 5.28 -26.24 -4.26
CA ARG A 346 6.41 -27.01 -3.73
C ARG A 346 6.01 -28.48 -3.75
N LYS A 347 6.73 -29.31 -4.50
CA LYS A 347 6.45 -30.73 -4.69
C LYS A 347 7.75 -31.52 -4.75
N HIS A 348 7.81 -32.65 -4.04
CA HIS A 348 9.00 -33.54 -4.01
C HIS A 348 10.34 -32.83 -3.73
N GLY A 349 10.32 -31.75 -2.96
CA GLY A 349 11.55 -31.00 -2.65
C GLY A 349 12.00 -30.03 -3.73
N ASP A 350 11.17 -29.74 -4.73
CA ASP A 350 11.41 -28.72 -5.76
C ASP A 350 10.23 -27.74 -5.89
N THR A 351 10.50 -26.51 -6.34
CA THR A 351 9.47 -25.51 -6.60
C THR A 351 9.15 -25.50 -8.10
N TYR A 352 7.87 -25.54 -8.44
CA TYR A 352 7.37 -25.49 -9.81
C TYR A 352 6.44 -24.29 -9.99
N LEU A 353 6.52 -23.65 -11.15
CA LEU A 353 5.55 -22.67 -11.63
C LEU A 353 4.37 -23.41 -12.26
N LYS A 354 3.14 -23.02 -11.94
CA LYS A 354 1.94 -23.49 -12.65
C LYS A 354 1.73 -22.61 -13.88
N ARG A 355 1.80 -23.19 -15.08
CA ARG A 355 1.62 -22.48 -16.36
C ARG A 355 0.78 -23.31 -17.29
N ASP A 356 -0.35 -22.76 -17.75
CA ASP A 356 -1.24 -23.40 -18.72
C ASP A 356 -1.64 -24.85 -18.35
N GLY A 357 -1.79 -25.12 -17.04
CA GLY A 357 -2.11 -26.45 -16.51
C GLY A 357 -0.90 -27.38 -16.33
N GLU A 358 0.30 -26.96 -16.72
CA GLU A 358 1.55 -27.68 -16.56
C GLU A 358 2.39 -27.18 -15.38
N LEU A 359 3.29 -28.05 -14.89
CA LEU A 359 4.27 -27.71 -13.86
C LEU A 359 5.65 -27.53 -14.50
N VAL A 360 6.14 -26.30 -14.48
CA VAL A 360 7.48 -25.96 -15.02
C VAL A 360 8.44 -25.75 -13.84
N PRO A 361 9.56 -26.49 -13.76
CA PRO A 361 10.51 -26.32 -12.66
C PRO A 361 11.06 -24.89 -12.56
N LEU A 362 11.16 -24.37 -11.33
CA LEU A 362 11.89 -23.14 -11.06
C LEU A 362 13.39 -23.46 -11.06
N LEU A 363 14.10 -22.95 -12.06
CA LEU A 363 15.52 -23.22 -12.27
C LEU A 363 16.41 -22.22 -11.53
N PRO A 364 17.64 -22.60 -11.16
CA PRO A 364 18.63 -21.63 -10.70
C PRO A 364 18.90 -20.55 -11.75
N PRO A 365 19.21 -19.31 -11.35
CA PRO A 365 19.51 -18.24 -12.29
C PRO A 365 20.87 -18.47 -12.98
N THR A 366 20.95 -18.17 -14.28
CA THR A 366 22.22 -18.07 -15.02
C THR A 366 22.75 -16.64 -15.00
N ILE A 367 24.05 -16.45 -15.28
CA ILE A 367 24.66 -15.11 -15.32
C ILE A 367 24.00 -14.28 -16.42
N GLU A 368 23.85 -14.86 -17.61
CA GLU A 368 23.23 -14.22 -18.78
C GLU A 368 21.78 -13.85 -18.50
N GLY A 369 21.03 -14.76 -17.85
CA GLY A 369 19.64 -14.52 -17.47
C GLY A 369 19.50 -13.40 -16.45
N ILE A 370 20.38 -13.34 -15.44
CA ILE A 370 20.41 -12.25 -14.45
C ILE A 370 20.69 -10.91 -15.15
N ASP A 371 21.67 -10.88 -16.05
CA ASP A 371 22.05 -9.65 -16.74
C ASP A 371 20.95 -9.15 -17.67
N GLU A 372 20.26 -10.07 -18.35
CA GLU A 372 19.08 -9.72 -19.15
C GLU A 372 17.92 -9.20 -18.27
N LEU A 373 17.61 -9.89 -17.17
CA LEU A 373 16.56 -9.45 -16.24
C LEU A 373 16.87 -8.07 -15.64
N ARG A 374 18.13 -7.79 -15.33
CA ARG A 374 18.58 -6.47 -14.84
C ARG A 374 18.43 -5.37 -15.88
N LYS A 375 18.61 -5.66 -17.16
CA LYS A 375 18.34 -4.68 -18.24
C LYS A 375 16.87 -4.30 -18.26
N LEU A 376 15.97 -5.28 -18.17
CA LEU A 376 14.52 -5.01 -18.08
C LEU A 376 14.16 -4.22 -16.83
N TYR A 377 14.78 -4.54 -15.69
CA TYR A 377 14.59 -3.76 -14.45
C TYR A 377 15.07 -2.31 -14.57
N ALA A 378 16.14 -2.06 -15.33
CA ALA A 378 16.62 -0.72 -15.59
C ALA A 378 15.67 0.03 -16.54
N GLU A 379 15.17 -0.64 -17.58
CA GLU A 379 14.16 -0.11 -18.50
C GLU A 379 12.89 0.29 -17.73
N GLU A 380 12.35 -0.61 -16.90
CA GLU A 380 11.18 -0.35 -16.06
C GLU A 380 11.37 0.85 -15.13
N ASN A 381 12.59 1.14 -14.67
CA ASN A 381 12.84 2.30 -13.81
C ASN A 381 12.89 3.62 -14.60
N ASN A 382 13.19 3.58 -15.90
CA ASN A 382 13.50 4.76 -16.70
C ASN A 382 12.42 5.12 -17.72
N THR A 383 11.62 4.16 -18.17
CA THR A 383 10.58 4.36 -19.19
C THR A 383 9.18 4.15 -18.63
N PRO A 384 8.15 4.73 -19.27
CA PRO A 384 6.75 4.43 -18.99
C PRO A 384 6.23 3.25 -19.79
N ASP A 385 7.09 2.43 -20.36
CA ASP A 385 6.65 1.33 -21.23
C ASP A 385 6.16 0.16 -20.38
N PHE A 386 5.31 -0.67 -20.98
CA PHE A 386 5.00 -1.97 -20.41
C PHE A 386 6.17 -2.91 -20.68
N ILE A 387 6.84 -3.35 -19.62
CA ILE A 387 7.95 -4.26 -19.74
C ILE A 387 7.43 -5.69 -19.90
N ASP A 388 7.75 -6.30 -21.05
CA ASP A 388 7.44 -7.70 -21.31
C ASP A 388 8.58 -8.61 -20.83
N TYR A 389 8.38 -9.20 -19.66
CA TYR A 389 9.29 -10.20 -19.12
C TYR A 389 9.22 -11.52 -19.87
N GLY A 390 8.09 -11.80 -20.57
CA GLY A 390 7.80 -13.06 -21.22
C GLY A 390 7.95 -14.28 -20.30
N ASP A 391 7.96 -15.45 -20.92
CA ASP A 391 8.06 -16.73 -20.19
C ASP A 391 9.47 -17.23 -19.95
N ARG A 392 10.47 -16.50 -20.45
CA ARG A 392 11.88 -16.92 -20.50
C ARG A 392 12.59 -16.98 -19.14
N PHE A 393 12.13 -16.21 -18.16
CA PHE A 393 12.74 -16.19 -16.84
C PHE A 393 12.11 -17.23 -15.90
N LEU A 394 12.54 -18.48 -16.05
CA LEU A 394 12.16 -19.62 -15.20
C LEU A 394 12.89 -19.67 -13.86
N PHE A 395 13.52 -18.57 -13.45
CA PHE A 395 14.27 -18.48 -12.19
C PHE A 395 13.75 -17.32 -11.33
N SER A 396 14.13 -17.36 -10.06
CA SER A 396 14.09 -16.24 -9.13
C SER A 396 15.49 -15.83 -8.68
N MET A 397 15.67 -14.54 -8.43
CA MET A 397 16.85 -14.00 -7.74
C MET A 397 16.73 -14.13 -6.20
N ASN A 398 15.52 -14.43 -5.70
CA ASN A 398 15.26 -14.65 -4.30
C ASN A 398 15.51 -16.12 -3.96
N ALA A 399 16.51 -16.41 -3.10
CA ALA A 399 16.81 -17.78 -2.71
C ALA A 399 15.65 -18.43 -1.93
N GLY A 400 14.85 -17.61 -1.24
CA GLY A 400 13.65 -18.04 -0.53
C GLY A 400 12.59 -18.72 -1.41
N ASP A 401 12.50 -18.35 -2.69
CA ASP A 401 11.48 -18.87 -3.61
C ASP A 401 11.69 -20.35 -3.96
N TYR A 402 12.91 -20.86 -3.76
CA TYR A 402 13.27 -22.27 -3.96
C TYR A 402 13.06 -23.11 -2.70
N LEU A 403 12.67 -22.51 -1.59
CA LEU A 403 12.45 -23.20 -0.32
C LEU A 403 10.95 -23.50 -0.13
N ALA A 404 10.65 -24.52 0.69
CA ALA A 404 9.28 -24.79 1.07
C ALA A 404 8.71 -23.62 1.89
N PRO A 405 7.52 -23.09 1.55
CA PRO A 405 6.91 -22.05 2.36
C PRO A 405 6.57 -22.57 3.76
N ARG A 406 6.60 -21.69 4.77
CA ARG A 406 6.20 -22.04 6.13
C ARG A 406 4.71 -21.81 6.33
N ILE A 407 4.02 -22.74 7.00
CA ILE A 407 2.58 -22.68 7.29
C ILE A 407 2.32 -21.99 8.63
#